data_AF-A0A0H3KEV8-F1
#
_entry.id   AF-A0A0H3KEV8-F1
#
_cell.length_a   1.000
_cell.length_b   1.000
_cell.length_c   1.000
_cell.angle_alpha   90.00
_cell.angle_beta   90.00
_cell.angle_gamma   90.00
#
_symmetry.space_group_name_H-M   'P 1'
#
loop_
_entity.id
_entity.type
_entity.pdbx_description
1 polymer ?
#
loop_
_entity_poly.entity_id
_entity_poly.type
_entity_poly.pdbx_seq_one_letter_code
_entity_poly.pdbx_strand_id
1 'polypeptide(L)'
;MAGWGKACQSPAWRRQRGVAAIEFAFVFPLFFLIFYGIVTFAMIFVIQQSLTFAASEGARAALNYASTPCNRLSVNAQKAVTQALAGAPWSTNVTFAAQVSVSAPTPKSTAGVTCDSTFASTSSSTFNVMVTTTYSYAANPLIPWIFLFKAPQLQSSATVQVQPNML
;
A
#
# COMPACT_ATOMS: atom_id res chain seq x y z
N MET A 1 -61.48 37.87 53.14
CA MET A 1 -61.59 36.60 52.38
C MET A 1 -60.42 36.53 51.43
N ALA A 2 -59.50 35.58 51.66
CA ALA A 2 -58.28 35.36 50.88
C ALA A 2 -58.60 34.59 49.59
N GLY A 3 -57.83 34.81 48.52
CA GLY A 3 -58.05 34.12 47.23
C GLY A 3 -56.91 34.27 46.21
N TRP A 4 -55.76 33.69 46.56
CA TRP A 4 -54.68 33.10 45.74
C TRP A 4 -54.18 33.76 44.45
N GLY A 5 -52.89 34.10 44.47
CA GLY A 5 -52.09 34.45 43.30
C GLY A 5 -51.88 33.27 42.35
N LYS A 6 -52.08 33.52 41.06
CA LYS A 6 -51.75 32.58 40.00
C LYS A 6 -50.24 32.66 39.72
N ALA A 7 -49.49 31.66 40.17
CA ALA A 7 -48.11 31.47 39.73
C ALA A 7 -48.11 31.10 38.25
N CYS A 8 -47.64 32.03 37.40
CA CYS A 8 -47.36 31.76 36.00
C CYS A 8 -46.07 30.92 35.94
N GLN A 9 -46.21 29.61 35.76
CA GLN A 9 -45.06 28.73 35.53
C GLN A 9 -44.66 28.82 34.06
N SER A 10 -43.48 29.38 33.81
CA SER A 10 -42.88 29.48 32.47
C SER A 10 -42.21 28.15 32.08
N PRO A 11 -42.39 27.67 30.83
CA PRO A 11 -41.88 26.37 30.43
C PRO A 11 -40.36 26.43 30.23
N ALA A 12 -39.62 25.64 31.01
CA ALA A 12 -38.17 25.49 30.98
C ALA A 12 -37.64 24.71 29.75
N TRP A 13 -38.30 24.81 28.59
CA TRP A 13 -38.02 23.93 27.44
C TRP A 13 -36.83 24.37 26.57
N ARG A 14 -36.17 25.48 26.90
CA ARG A 14 -35.08 26.06 26.11
C ARG A 14 -33.66 25.68 26.56
N ARG A 15 -33.48 25.03 27.71
CA ARG A 15 -32.14 24.74 28.27
C ARG A 15 -31.51 23.40 27.85
N GLN A 16 -32.28 22.47 27.30
CA GLN A 16 -31.75 21.14 26.95
C GLN A 16 -31.02 21.09 25.58
N ARG A 17 -31.16 22.11 24.73
CA ARG A 17 -30.53 22.13 23.40
C ARG A 17 -29.03 22.45 23.41
N GLY A 18 -28.53 23.12 24.45
CA GLY A 18 -27.11 23.48 24.57
C GLY A 18 -26.23 22.38 25.17
N VAL A 19 -26.78 21.58 26.09
CA VAL A 19 -26.03 20.52 26.79
C VAL A 19 -25.67 19.38 25.83
N ALA A 20 -26.63 18.95 25.00
CA ALA A 20 -26.39 17.91 23.99
C ALA A 20 -25.32 18.31 22.96
N ALA A 21 -25.19 19.62 22.64
CA ALA A 21 -24.16 20.10 21.73
C ALA A 21 -22.75 19.97 22.33
N ILE A 22 -22.61 20.15 23.65
CA ILE A 22 -21.32 20.03 24.36
C ILE A 22 -20.91 18.55 24.48
N GLU A 23 -21.85 17.66 24.78
CA GLU A 23 -21.58 16.21 24.80
C GLU A 23 -21.11 15.71 23.43
N PHE A 24 -21.76 16.16 22.36
CA PHE A 24 -21.35 15.83 20.99
C PHE A 24 -19.96 16.39 20.64
N ALA A 25 -19.59 17.57 21.15
CA ALA A 25 -18.29 18.19 20.88
C ALA A 25 -17.09 17.36 21.37
N PHE A 26 -17.28 16.50 22.38
CA PHE A 26 -16.24 15.57 22.84
C PHE A 26 -16.30 14.21 22.13
N VAL A 27 -17.49 13.71 21.83
CA VAL A 27 -17.65 12.41 21.14
C VAL A 27 -17.21 12.49 19.68
N PHE A 28 -17.53 13.59 18.99
CA PHE A 28 -17.20 13.79 17.59
C PHE A 28 -15.70 13.66 17.28
N PRO A 29 -14.77 14.38 17.95
CA PRO A 29 -13.35 14.26 17.66
C PRO A 29 -12.80 12.86 17.98
N LEU A 30 -13.31 12.19 19.03
CA LEU A 30 -12.91 10.82 19.35
C LEU A 30 -13.36 9.84 18.26
N PHE A 31 -14.63 9.91 17.86
CA PHE A 31 -15.18 9.11 16.77
C PHE A 31 -14.44 9.36 15.46
N PHE A 32 -14.19 10.63 15.12
CA PHE A 32 -13.47 11.01 13.91
C PHE A 32 -12.04 10.48 13.92
N LEU A 33 -11.34 10.51 15.06
CA LEU A 33 -9.97 9.97 15.18
C LEU A 33 -9.95 8.46 14.94
N ILE A 34 -10.89 7.71 15.52
CA ILE A 34 -11.01 6.27 15.32
C ILE A 34 -11.33 5.96 13.85
N PHE A 35 -12.33 6.66 13.28
CA PHE A 35 -12.73 6.50 11.88
C PHE A 35 -11.57 6.83 10.93
N TYR A 36 -10.86 7.92 11.18
CA TYR A 36 -9.68 8.32 10.42
C TYR A 36 -8.59 7.26 10.46
N GLY A 37 -8.34 6.69 11.65
CA GLY A 37 -7.44 5.56 11.83
C GLY A 37 -7.84 4.39 10.95
N ILE A 38 -9.09 3.92 11.07
CA ILE A 38 -9.61 2.79 10.29
C ILE A 38 -9.42 3.03 8.79
N VAL A 39 -9.81 4.19 8.27
CA VAL A 39 -9.69 4.52 6.84
C VAL A 39 -8.22 4.55 6.40
N THR A 40 -7.33 5.14 7.21
CA THR A 40 -5.90 5.23 6.89
C THR A 40 -5.26 3.84 6.84
N PHE A 41 -5.51 2.99 7.83
CA PHE A 41 -5.00 1.62 7.86
C PHE A 41 -5.60 0.74 6.76
N ALA A 42 -6.90 0.90 6.46
CA ALA A 42 -7.53 0.21 5.34
C ALA A 42 -6.87 0.54 4.01
N MET A 43 -6.58 1.83 3.75
CA MET A 43 -5.88 2.26 2.54
C MET A 43 -4.45 1.68 2.46
N ILE A 44 -3.70 1.72 3.57
CA ILE A 44 -2.35 1.11 3.62
C ILE A 44 -2.41 -0.37 3.29
N PHE A 45 -3.38 -1.08 3.86
CA PHE A 45 -3.57 -2.50 3.61
C PHE A 45 -3.91 -2.79 2.14
N VAL A 46 -4.79 -1.99 1.52
CA VAL A 46 -5.12 -2.10 0.09
C VAL A 46 -3.89 -1.87 -0.79
N ILE A 47 -3.05 -0.88 -0.47
CA ILE A 47 -1.79 -0.63 -1.18
C ILE A 47 -0.87 -1.84 -1.05
N GLN A 48 -0.67 -2.34 0.17
CA GLN A 48 0.20 -3.50 0.42
C GLN A 48 -0.27 -4.74 -0.34
N GLN A 49 -1.57 -5.00 -0.38
CA GLN A 49 -2.15 -6.11 -1.15
C GLN A 49 -1.92 -5.93 -2.65
N SER A 50 -2.11 -4.70 -3.16
CA SER A 50 -1.91 -4.37 -4.58
C SER A 50 -0.45 -4.50 -4.99
N LEU A 51 0.49 -4.06 -4.15
CA LEU A 51 1.93 -4.23 -4.36
C LEU A 51 2.30 -5.71 -4.41
N THR A 52 1.74 -6.52 -3.52
CA THR A 52 2.00 -7.96 -3.47
C THR A 52 1.47 -8.67 -4.71
N PHE A 53 0.26 -8.31 -5.14
CA PHE A 53 -0.32 -8.81 -6.39
C PHE A 53 0.52 -8.37 -7.61
N ALA A 54 0.97 -7.12 -7.66
CA ALA A 54 1.78 -6.63 -8.76
C ALA A 54 3.16 -7.32 -8.80
N ALA A 55 3.81 -7.49 -7.65
CA ALA A 55 5.10 -8.19 -7.55
C ALA A 55 4.99 -9.64 -8.04
N SER A 56 3.92 -10.36 -7.66
CA SER A 56 3.72 -11.75 -8.10
C SER A 56 3.44 -11.83 -9.60
N GLU A 57 2.62 -10.94 -10.15
CA GLU A 57 2.35 -10.91 -11.59
C GLU A 57 3.60 -10.52 -12.39
N GLY A 58 4.42 -9.59 -11.88
CA GLY A 58 5.72 -9.26 -12.45
C GLY A 58 6.68 -10.45 -12.47
N ALA A 59 6.75 -11.20 -11.37
CA ALA A 59 7.63 -12.36 -11.27
C ALA A 59 7.16 -13.52 -12.16
N ARG A 60 5.85 -13.71 -12.34
CA ARG A 60 5.28 -14.66 -13.31
C ARG A 60 5.52 -14.23 -14.75
N ALA A 61 5.38 -12.94 -15.06
CA ALA A 61 5.66 -12.42 -16.39
C ALA A 61 7.13 -12.59 -16.78
N ALA A 62 8.04 -12.54 -15.81
CA ALA A 62 9.45 -12.83 -16.01
C ALA A 62 9.68 -14.28 -16.49
N LEU A 63 9.00 -15.28 -15.93
CA LEU A 63 9.17 -16.68 -16.34
C LEU A 63 8.96 -16.93 -17.85
N ASN A 64 8.00 -16.23 -18.46
CA ASN A 64 7.66 -16.45 -19.87
C ASN A 64 8.79 -16.09 -20.84
N TYR A 65 9.84 -15.40 -20.38
CA TYR A 65 10.95 -14.89 -21.21
C TYR A 65 12.33 -15.24 -20.65
N ALA A 66 12.39 -16.31 -19.87
CA ALA A 66 13.58 -16.78 -19.18
C ALA A 66 14.80 -17.04 -20.12
N SER A 67 14.58 -17.21 -21.42
CA SER A 67 15.61 -17.44 -22.45
C SER A 67 16.14 -16.17 -23.13
N THR A 68 15.69 -14.97 -22.73
CA THR A 68 16.09 -13.69 -23.36
C THR A 68 17.01 -12.86 -22.46
N PRO A 69 17.83 -11.93 -22.99
CA PRO A 69 18.71 -11.11 -22.16
C PRO A 69 17.93 -10.42 -21.03
N CYS A 70 18.55 -10.29 -19.87
CA CYS A 70 17.91 -9.83 -18.63
C CYS A 70 17.13 -8.49 -18.76
N ASN A 71 17.49 -7.64 -19.73
CA ASN A 71 16.76 -6.42 -20.06
C ASN A 71 15.33 -6.66 -20.61
N ARG A 72 15.07 -7.80 -21.28
CA ARG A 72 13.73 -8.15 -21.77
C ARG A 72 12.86 -8.70 -20.64
N LEU A 73 13.46 -9.48 -19.75
CA LEU A 73 12.84 -9.98 -18.53
C LEU A 73 12.27 -8.82 -17.70
N SER A 74 13.08 -7.77 -17.51
CA SER A 74 12.69 -6.61 -16.71
C SER A 74 11.61 -5.76 -17.36
N VAL A 75 11.69 -5.50 -18.67
CA VAL A 75 10.66 -4.73 -19.39
C VAL A 75 9.31 -5.45 -19.29
N ASN A 76 9.29 -6.77 -19.40
CA ASN A 76 8.08 -7.56 -19.29
C ASN A 76 7.53 -7.59 -17.86
N ALA A 77 8.40 -7.82 -16.87
CA ALA A 77 8.01 -7.78 -15.45
C ALA A 77 7.48 -6.40 -15.05
N GLN A 78 8.14 -5.32 -15.50
CA GLN A 78 7.69 -3.95 -15.27
C GLN A 78 6.34 -3.70 -15.94
N LYS A 79 6.15 -4.10 -17.20
CA LYS A 79 4.88 -3.96 -17.90
C LYS A 79 3.75 -4.69 -17.17
N ALA A 80 3.99 -5.91 -16.69
CA ALA A 80 3.02 -6.68 -15.92
C ALA A 80 2.69 -6.01 -14.58
N VAL A 81 3.69 -5.47 -13.86
CA VAL A 81 3.49 -4.69 -12.64
C VAL A 81 2.65 -3.43 -12.92
N THR A 82 2.96 -2.68 -13.98
CA THR A 82 2.21 -1.49 -14.37
C THR A 82 0.76 -1.85 -14.75
N GLN A 83 0.55 -2.96 -15.45
CA GLN A 83 -0.79 -3.45 -15.80
C GLN A 83 -1.58 -3.90 -14.57
N ALA A 84 -0.94 -4.62 -13.65
CA ALA A 84 -1.55 -5.05 -12.39
C ALA A 84 -1.99 -3.86 -11.51
N LEU A 85 -1.35 -2.70 -11.68
CA LEU A 85 -1.64 -1.48 -10.95
C LEU A 85 -2.42 -0.43 -11.77
N ALA A 86 -2.84 -0.74 -13.00
CA ALA A 86 -3.36 0.23 -13.97
C ALA A 86 -4.65 0.97 -13.55
N GLY A 87 -5.36 0.51 -12.52
CA GLY A 87 -6.54 1.17 -11.96
C GLY A 87 -6.29 2.02 -10.71
N ALA A 88 -5.07 2.02 -10.19
CA ALA A 88 -4.73 2.71 -8.95
C ALA A 88 -4.12 4.09 -9.23
N PRO A 89 -4.73 5.21 -8.81
CA PRO A 89 -4.19 6.56 -9.07
C PRO A 89 -2.84 6.81 -8.37
N TRP A 90 -2.56 6.06 -7.30
CA TRP A 90 -1.31 6.13 -6.54
C TRP A 90 -0.17 5.31 -7.18
N SER A 91 -0.46 4.48 -8.18
CA SER A 91 0.51 3.55 -8.79
C SER A 91 1.71 4.22 -9.45
N THR A 92 1.56 5.48 -9.90
CA THR A 92 2.63 6.25 -10.56
C THR A 92 3.83 6.51 -9.66
N ASN A 93 3.63 6.47 -8.34
CA ASN A 93 4.68 6.66 -7.33
C ASN A 93 5.28 5.33 -6.82
N VAL A 94 4.93 4.21 -7.44
CA VAL A 94 5.50 2.89 -7.12
C VAL A 94 6.84 2.75 -7.82
N THR A 95 7.89 2.46 -7.06
CA THR A 95 9.19 2.08 -7.61
C THR A 95 9.26 0.57 -7.82
N PHE A 96 9.78 0.19 -8.98
CA PHE A 96 9.97 -1.20 -9.38
C PHE A 96 11.45 -1.54 -9.39
N ALA A 97 11.80 -2.67 -8.78
CA ALA A 97 13.11 -3.27 -8.87
C ALA A 97 12.98 -4.74 -9.28
N ALA A 98 13.82 -5.18 -10.21
CA ALA A 98 13.95 -6.58 -10.58
C ALA A 98 15.39 -7.03 -10.38
N GLN A 99 15.57 -8.25 -9.92
CA GLN A 99 16.88 -8.84 -9.77
C GLN A 99 16.88 -10.31 -10.14
N VAL A 100 17.96 -10.72 -10.81
CA VAL A 100 18.18 -12.10 -11.24
C VAL A 100 19.50 -12.56 -10.65
N SER A 101 19.45 -13.59 -9.82
CA SER A 101 20.61 -14.13 -9.13
C SER A 101 20.53 -15.64 -8.99
N VAL A 102 21.69 -16.30 -9.05
CA VAL A 102 21.81 -17.74 -8.72
C VAL A 102 21.73 -18.00 -7.21
N SER A 103 22.01 -16.98 -6.40
CA SER A 103 21.85 -16.98 -4.95
C SER A 103 20.47 -16.46 -4.52
N ALA A 104 20.13 -16.61 -3.24
CA ALA A 104 18.89 -16.07 -2.68
C ALA A 104 18.89 -14.53 -2.79
N PRO A 105 17.98 -13.92 -3.57
CA PRO A 105 17.95 -12.48 -3.78
C PRO A 105 17.46 -11.73 -2.54
N THR A 106 17.97 -10.51 -2.31
CA THR A 106 17.56 -9.66 -1.17
C THR A 106 16.75 -8.45 -1.65
N PRO A 107 15.60 -8.15 -1.02
CA PRO A 107 14.66 -7.14 -1.53
C PRO A 107 15.33 -5.77 -1.62
N LYS A 108 15.32 -5.17 -2.81
CA LYS A 108 15.97 -3.89 -3.10
C LYS A 108 14.92 -2.81 -3.31
N SER A 109 15.00 -1.73 -2.56
CA SER A 109 14.06 -0.59 -2.68
C SER A 109 14.46 0.41 -3.78
N THR A 110 15.68 0.30 -4.33
CA THR A 110 16.17 1.14 -5.43
C THR A 110 15.60 0.66 -6.75
N ALA A 111 14.97 1.56 -7.50
CA ALA A 111 14.47 1.26 -8.82
C ALA A 111 15.59 0.79 -9.76
N GLY A 112 15.29 -0.19 -10.60
CA GLY A 112 16.22 -0.69 -11.60
C GLY A 112 16.35 -2.20 -11.63
N VAL A 113 17.24 -2.66 -12.51
CA VAL A 113 17.40 -4.07 -12.84
C VAL A 113 18.82 -4.47 -12.52
N THR A 114 18.99 -5.50 -11.70
CA THR A 114 20.31 -6.04 -11.35
C THR A 114 20.37 -7.49 -11.81
N CYS A 115 21.26 -7.80 -12.74
CA CYS A 115 21.44 -9.15 -13.26
C CYS A 115 22.83 -9.61 -12.89
N ASP A 116 22.94 -10.77 -12.26
CA ASP A 116 24.22 -11.43 -12.06
C ASP A 116 24.83 -11.75 -13.44
N SER A 117 26.12 -11.49 -13.63
CA SER A 117 26.85 -11.74 -14.89
C SER A 117 26.97 -13.22 -15.22
N THR A 118 26.65 -14.10 -14.28
CA THR A 118 26.48 -15.55 -14.49
C THR A 118 25.18 -15.91 -15.21
N PHE A 119 24.27 -14.95 -15.42
CA PHE A 119 23.06 -15.12 -16.23
C PHE A 119 23.40 -15.10 -17.72
N ALA A 120 23.94 -16.21 -18.22
CA ALA A 120 23.91 -16.53 -19.63
C ALA A 120 22.66 -17.37 -19.90
N SER A 121 21.90 -17.10 -20.96
CA SER A 121 20.72 -17.91 -21.36
C SER A 121 21.04 -19.40 -21.62
N THR A 122 22.31 -19.79 -21.50
CA THR A 122 22.87 -21.14 -21.62
C THR A 122 23.31 -21.74 -20.28
N SER A 123 23.12 -21.07 -19.15
CA SER A 123 23.52 -21.59 -17.83
C SER A 123 22.62 -22.75 -17.41
N SER A 124 23.19 -23.94 -17.22
CA SER A 124 22.52 -25.15 -16.73
C SER A 124 22.20 -25.11 -15.21
N SER A 125 22.14 -23.92 -14.63
CA SER A 125 21.96 -23.67 -13.21
C SER A 125 20.62 -23.00 -12.94
N THR A 126 19.95 -23.44 -11.87
CA THR A 126 18.72 -22.81 -11.39
C THR A 126 18.98 -21.37 -10.98
N PHE A 127 18.14 -20.43 -11.41
CA PHE A 127 18.24 -19.02 -11.05
C PHE A 127 16.96 -18.49 -10.41
N ASN A 128 17.10 -17.51 -9.53
CA ASN A 128 15.98 -16.85 -8.87
C ASN A 128 15.76 -15.48 -9.53
N VAL A 129 14.52 -15.23 -9.92
CA VAL A 129 14.06 -13.91 -10.33
C VAL A 129 13.23 -13.34 -9.19
N MET A 130 13.63 -12.17 -8.68
CA MET A 130 12.83 -11.44 -7.72
C MET A 130 12.36 -10.13 -8.28
N VAL A 131 11.07 -9.86 -8.09
CA VAL A 131 10.45 -8.58 -8.35
C VAL A 131 10.10 -7.95 -7.02
N THR A 132 10.50 -6.70 -6.85
CA THR A 132 10.23 -5.88 -5.67
C THR A 132 9.50 -4.62 -6.10
N THR A 133 8.35 -4.37 -5.49
CA THR A 133 7.58 -3.14 -5.66
C THR A 133 7.57 -2.38 -4.36
N THR A 134 7.89 -1.09 -4.41
CA THR A 134 8.01 -0.23 -3.23
C THR A 134 7.17 1.02 -3.41
N TYR A 135 6.47 1.43 -2.36
CA TYR A 135 5.71 2.66 -2.28
C TYR A 135 6.11 3.42 -1.00
N SER A 136 6.62 4.65 -1.18
CA SER A 136 6.97 5.51 -0.04
C SER A 136 5.77 6.38 0.33
N TYR A 137 5.10 6.01 1.44
CA TYR A 137 3.99 6.81 1.96
C TYR A 137 4.46 8.17 2.48
N ALA A 138 5.70 8.26 2.96
CA ALA A 138 6.30 9.52 3.40
C ALA A 138 6.51 10.52 2.25
N ALA A 139 6.85 10.03 1.05
CA ALA A 139 7.05 10.88 -0.12
C ALA A 139 5.73 11.26 -0.79
N ASN A 140 4.77 10.33 -0.81
CA ASN A 140 3.47 10.50 -1.48
C ASN A 140 2.32 10.06 -0.56
N PRO A 141 1.95 10.87 0.45
CA PRO A 141 0.85 10.54 1.33
C PRO A 141 -0.50 10.72 0.61
N LEU A 142 -1.32 9.68 0.57
CA LEU A 142 -2.69 9.76 0.03
C LEU A 142 -3.67 10.37 1.04
N ILE A 143 -3.45 10.06 2.32
CA ILE A 143 -4.16 10.61 3.45
C ILE A 143 -3.09 11.31 4.30
N PRO A 144 -3.30 12.57 4.73
CA PRO A 144 -2.34 13.29 5.55
C PRO A 144 -1.89 12.48 6.76
N TRP A 145 -0.59 12.41 6.99
CA TRP A 145 -0.08 11.65 8.11
C TRP A 145 -0.14 12.48 9.40
N ILE A 146 -1.27 12.39 10.12
CA ILE A 146 -1.50 13.14 11.36
C ILE A 146 -0.95 12.42 12.61
N PHE A 147 -0.42 11.21 12.45
CA PHE A 147 0.12 10.44 13.56
C PHE A 147 1.50 10.94 13.95
N LEU A 148 1.83 10.81 15.24
CA LEU A 148 3.07 11.30 15.83
C LEU A 148 4.33 10.50 15.41
N PHE A 149 4.17 9.37 14.74
CA PHE A 149 5.28 8.52 14.28
C PHE A 149 5.56 8.72 12.79
N LYS A 150 6.69 8.23 12.27
CA LYS A 150 7.02 8.36 10.85
C LYS A 150 6.10 7.52 9.97
N ALA A 151 5.76 8.05 8.80
CA ALA A 151 5.00 7.30 7.80
C ALA A 151 5.78 6.06 7.32
N PRO A 152 5.11 4.90 7.16
CA PRO A 152 5.77 3.67 6.77
C PRO A 152 6.18 3.66 5.29
N GLN A 153 7.20 2.87 4.98
CA GLN A 153 7.50 2.48 3.61
C GLN A 153 6.86 1.12 3.34
N LEU A 154 6.03 1.06 2.30
CA LEU A 154 5.31 -0.16 1.92
C LEU A 154 6.12 -0.86 0.84
N GLN A 155 6.52 -2.10 1.09
CA GLN A 155 7.33 -2.87 0.16
C GLN A 155 6.78 -4.30 0.10
N SER A 156 6.72 -4.84 -1.11
CA SER A 156 6.40 -6.24 -1.35
C SER A 156 7.36 -6.82 -2.36
N SER A 157 7.67 -8.10 -2.22
CA SER A 157 8.57 -8.82 -3.12
C SER A 157 8.05 -10.23 -3.40
N ALA A 158 8.22 -10.68 -4.63
CA ALA A 158 7.91 -12.02 -5.07
C ALA A 158 9.13 -12.62 -5.76
N THR A 159 9.53 -13.81 -5.34
CA THR A 159 10.63 -14.58 -5.94
C THR A 159 10.06 -15.75 -6.71
N VAL A 160 10.68 -16.05 -7.85
CA VAL A 160 10.38 -17.22 -8.64
C VAL A 160 11.68 -17.89 -9.03
N GLN A 161 11.76 -19.19 -8.77
CA GLN A 161 12.91 -20.02 -9.07
C GLN A 161 12.68 -20.69 -10.43
N VAL A 162 13.63 -20.53 -11.35
CA VAL A 162 13.57 -21.05 -12.72
C VAL A 162 14.59 -22.17 -12.86
N GLN A 163 14.11 -23.39 -13.07
CA GLN A 163 14.98 -24.52 -13.34
C GLN A 163 15.49 -24.50 -14.80
N PRO A 164 16.75 -24.92 -15.02
CA PRO A 164 17.40 -24.89 -16.34
C PRO A 164 16.78 -25.85 -17.36
N ASN A 165 15.91 -26.78 -16.95
CA ASN A 165 15.18 -27.69 -17.84
C ASN A 165 13.89 -27.08 -18.43
N MET A 166 13.57 -25.83 -18.09
CA MET A 166 12.37 -25.11 -18.53
C MET A 166 12.68 -24.03 -19.59
N LEU A 167 13.92 -23.97 -20.07
CA LEU A 167 14.42 -23.09 -21.14
C LEU A 167 14.54 -23.85 -22.46
#